data_AF-A0A2K3M4Z4-F1
#
_entry.id   AF-A0A2K3M4Z4-F1
#
_cell.length_a   1.000
_cell.length_b   1.000
_cell.length_c   1.000
_cell.angle_alpha   90.00
_cell.angle_beta   90.00
_cell.angle_gamma   90.00
#
_symmetry.space_group_name_H-M   'P 1'
#
loop_
_entity.id
_entity.type
_entity.pdbx_description
1 polymer ?
#
loop_
_entity_poly.entity_id
_entity_poly.type
_entity_poly.pdbx_seq_one_letter_code
_entity_poly.pdbx_strand_id
1 'polypeptide(L)'
;MRPPLSKIDYEVGDKIEVCSKEEGFIGSYYEATIASCLENKKYVVCYKTLLEDDESGPLKETLFPKDIRPIPPRVRNYHRVHHELIYGDWISES
;
A
#
# COMPACT_ATOMS: atom_id res chain seq x y z
N MET A 1 -2.66 3.41 15.97
CA MET A 1 -4.15 3.44 15.84
C MET A 1 -4.51 3.02 14.42
N ARG A 2 -5.40 2.03 14.26
CA ARG A 2 -5.99 1.72 12.96
C ARG A 2 -7.05 2.79 12.66
N PRO A 3 -6.92 3.59 11.59
CA PRO A 3 -7.97 4.55 11.22
C PRO A 3 -9.31 3.81 11.05
N PRO A 4 -10.45 4.42 11.45
CA PRO A 4 -11.74 3.82 11.23
C PRO A 4 -11.94 3.58 9.74
N LEU A 5 -12.11 2.31 9.37
CA LEU A 5 -12.41 1.92 8.00
C LEU A 5 -13.82 2.43 7.70
N SER A 6 -13.95 3.41 6.80
CA SER A 6 -15.14 3.42 5.96
C SER A 6 -15.23 2.03 5.32
N LYS A 7 -16.42 1.43 5.27
CA LYS A 7 -16.60 0.16 4.56
C LYS A 7 -16.30 0.42 3.08
N ILE A 8 -15.05 0.18 2.69
CA ILE A 8 -14.60 0.19 1.30
C ILE A 8 -14.78 -1.23 0.81
N ASP A 9 -15.64 -1.42 -0.18
CA ASP A 9 -15.65 -2.62 -0.98
C ASP A 9 -14.65 -2.41 -2.13
N TYR A 10 -13.81 -3.40 -2.39
CA TYR A 10 -12.81 -3.36 -3.46
C TYR A 10 -13.32 -4.05 -4.72
N GLU A 11 -12.79 -3.62 -5.86
CA GLU A 11 -13.05 -4.19 -7.18
C GLU A 11 -11.81 -4.88 -7.76
N VAL A 12 -12.00 -5.76 -8.75
CA VAL A 12 -10.89 -6.40 -9.45
C VAL A 12 -10.02 -5.34 -10.12
N GLY A 13 -8.71 -5.42 -9.90
CA GLY A 13 -7.74 -4.44 -10.39
C GLY A 13 -7.37 -3.36 -9.37
N ASP A 14 -8.08 -3.24 -8.24
CA ASP A 14 -7.71 -2.30 -7.19
C ASP A 14 -6.34 -2.63 -6.60
N LYS A 15 -5.52 -1.59 -6.46
CA LYS A 15 -4.24 -1.66 -5.76
C LYS A 15 -4.47 -1.47 -4.27
N ILE A 16 -3.94 -2.38 -3.48
CA ILE A 16 -4.13 -2.43 -2.04
C ILE A 16 -2.82 -2.78 -1.33
N GLU A 17 -2.82 -2.68 -0.01
CA GLU A 17 -1.80 -3.27 0.84
C GLU A 17 -2.41 -4.35 1.73
N VAL A 18 -1.73 -5.48 1.84
CA VAL A 18 -2.08 -6.58 2.75
C VAL A 18 -1.29 -6.48 4.03
N CYS A 19 -1.97 -6.58 5.18
CA CYS A 19 -1.33 -6.68 6.48
C CYS A 19 -0.86 -8.12 6.73
N SER A 20 0.45 -8.33 6.92
CA SER A 20 0.96 -9.65 7.29
C SER A 20 0.67 -9.95 8.76
N LYS A 21 0.30 -11.21 9.01
CA LYS A 21 0.11 -11.79 10.35
C LYS A 21 1.12 -12.89 10.66
N GLU A 22 1.99 -13.17 9.70
CA GLU A 22 3.04 -14.17 9.85
C GLU A 22 4.02 -13.73 10.94
N GLU A 23 4.45 -14.68 11.77
CA GLU A 23 5.44 -14.42 12.80
C GLU A 23 6.74 -13.89 12.15
N GLY A 24 7.33 -12.85 12.74
CA GLY A 24 8.46 -12.14 12.13
C GLY A 24 8.07 -11.03 11.13
N PHE A 25 6.82 -11.02 10.64
CA PHE A 25 6.33 -10.00 9.70
C PHE A 25 5.14 -9.19 10.23
N ILE A 26 4.69 -9.42 11.47
CA ILE A 26 3.62 -8.66 12.10
C ILE A 26 3.94 -7.15 12.07
N GLY A 27 3.01 -6.38 11.49
CA GLY A 27 3.17 -4.92 11.30
C GLY A 27 3.69 -4.53 9.91
N SER A 28 4.11 -5.50 9.10
CA SER A 28 4.49 -5.29 7.70
C SER A 28 3.26 -5.24 6.79
N TYR A 29 3.40 -4.48 5.71
CA TYR A 29 2.38 -4.31 4.68
C TYR A 29 2.99 -4.60 3.30
N TYR A 30 2.30 -5.37 2.48
CA TYR A 30 2.78 -5.78 1.16
C TYR A 30 1.82 -5.30 0.07
N GLU A 31 2.37 -4.75 -1.01
CA GLU A 31 1.59 -4.28 -2.16
C GLU A 31 1.01 -5.48 -2.93
N ALA A 32 -0.29 -5.42 -3.20
CA ALA A 32 -1.00 -6.42 -3.98
C ALA A 32 -2.14 -5.81 -4.80
N THR A 33 -2.70 -6.60 -5.72
CA THR A 33 -3.84 -6.22 -6.56
C THR A 33 -4.98 -7.20 -6.35
N ILE A 34 -6.23 -6.73 -6.33
CA ILE A 34 -7.40 -7.62 -6.30
C ILE A 34 -7.48 -8.39 -7.62
N ALA A 35 -7.33 -9.71 -7.56
CA ALA A 35 -7.44 -10.60 -8.70
C ALA A 35 -8.86 -11.14 -8.90
N SER A 36 -9.62 -11.33 -7.82
CA SER A 36 -11.02 -11.77 -7.87
C SER A 36 -11.78 -11.39 -6.61
N CYS A 37 -13.08 -11.14 -6.76
CA CYS A 37 -14.01 -10.93 -5.66
C CYS A 37 -14.83 -12.21 -5.45
N LEU A 38 -14.82 -12.75 -4.24
CA LEU A 38 -15.50 -13.99 -3.90
C LEU A 38 -16.78 -13.73 -3.10
N GLU A 39 -17.62 -14.76 -3.00
CA GLU A 39 -18.74 -14.78 -2.05
C GLU A 39 -18.25 -14.58 -0.61
N ASN A 40 -19.10 -14.05 0.26
CA ASN A 40 -18.78 -13.69 1.65
C ASN A 40 -17.75 -12.55 1.83
N LYS A 41 -17.64 -11.64 0.84
CA LYS A 41 -16.75 -10.47 0.88
C LYS A 41 -15.27 -10.83 1.05
N LYS A 42 -14.85 -11.99 0.56
CA LYS A 42 -13.43 -12.36 0.49
C LYS A 42 -12.86 -11.88 -0.84
N TYR A 43 -11.56 -11.65 -0.85
CA TYR A 43 -10.84 -11.25 -2.05
C TYR A 43 -9.69 -12.22 -2.30
N VAL A 44 -9.48 -12.58 -3.56
CA VAL A 44 -8.22 -13.16 -4.01
C VAL A 44 -7.32 -12.00 -4.39
N VAL A 45 -6.16 -11.91 -3.76
CA VAL A 45 -5.15 -10.90 -4.07
C VAL A 45 -3.96 -11.53 -4.78
N CYS A 46 -3.30 -10.77 -5.62
CA CYS A 46 -2.05 -11.13 -6.28
C CYS A 46 -0.96 -10.18 -5.78
N TYR A 47 0.03 -10.71 -5.07
CA TYR A 47 1.13 -9.90 -4.54
C TYR A 47 2.02 -9.39 -5.66
N LYS A 48 2.58 -8.18 -5.49
CA LYS A 48 3.47 -7.60 -6.50
C LYS A 48 4.90 -8.13 -6.43
N THR A 49 5.38 -8.43 -5.22
CA THR A 49 6.79 -8.75 -4.95
C THR A 49 7.01 -10.10 -4.31
N LEU A 50 5.94 -10.80 -3.91
CA LEU A 50 6.01 -12.14 -3.33
C LEU A 50 5.69 -13.16 -4.41
N LEU A 51 6.42 -14.27 -4.41
CA LEU A 51 6.22 -15.39 -5.32
C LEU A 51 5.69 -16.59 -4.53
N GLU A 52 5.06 -17.52 -5.24
CA GLU A 52 4.81 -18.87 -4.74
C GLU A 52 6.14 -19.57 -4.38
N ASP A 53 6.09 -20.59 -3.52
CA ASP A 53 7.29 -21.30 -3.04
C ASP A 53 8.10 -21.97 -4.16
N ASP A 54 7.43 -22.33 -5.26
CA ASP A 54 8.06 -22.92 -6.45
C ASP A 54 8.56 -21.87 -7.46
N GLU A 55 8.48 -20.58 -7.10
CA GLU A 55 8.83 -19.42 -7.94
C GLU A 55 8.08 -19.38 -9.27
N SER A 56 6.98 -20.13 -9.44
CA SER A 56 6.24 -20.23 -10.70
C SER A 56 5.54 -18.93 -11.09
N GLY A 57 5.33 -18.04 -10.12
CA GLY A 57 4.74 -16.73 -10.34
C GLY A 57 4.40 -16.01 -9.05
N PRO A 58 3.69 -14.87 -9.16
CA PRO A 58 3.28 -14.09 -8.01
C PRO A 58 2.35 -14.86 -7.07
N LEU A 59 2.61 -14.75 -5.77
CA LEU A 59 1.80 -15.36 -4.71
C LEU A 59 0.36 -14.88 -4.79
N LYS A 60 -0.59 -15.80 -4.67
CA LYS A 60 -2.02 -15.47 -4.54
C LYS A 60 -2.59 -15.96 -3.23
N GLU A 61 -3.33 -15.08 -2.56
CA GLU A 61 -3.96 -15.40 -1.28
C GLU A 61 -5.43 -15.00 -1.24
N THR A 62 -6.23 -15.75 -0.48
CA THR A 62 -7.63 -15.42 -0.19
C THR A 62 -7.75 -14.77 1.18
N LEU A 63 -8.19 -13.51 1.21
CA LEU A 63 -8.16 -12.68 2.42
C LEU A 63 -9.52 -12.07 2.76
N PHE A 64 -9.68 -11.69 4.03
CA PHE A 64 -10.83 -10.93 4.50
C PHE A 64 -10.60 -9.41 4.36
N PRO A 65 -11.65 -8.59 4.29
CA PRO A 65 -11.50 -7.13 4.17
C PRO A 65 -10.72 -6.49 5.32
N LYS A 66 -10.74 -7.12 6.50
CA LYS A 66 -9.98 -6.68 7.69
C LYS A 66 -8.46 -6.85 7.56
N ASP A 67 -7.99 -7.55 6.54
CA ASP A 67 -6.57 -7.82 6.31
C ASP A 67 -6.01 -6.98 5.16
N ILE A 68 -6.86 -6.16 4.55
CA ILE A 68 -6.57 -5.32 3.38
C ILE A 68 -6.78 -3.85 3.77
N ARG A 69 -5.95 -2.96 3.22
CA ARG A 69 -6.18 -1.50 3.27
C ARG A 69 -5.91 -0.84 1.92
N PRO A 70 -6.47 0.36 1.66
CA PRO A 70 -6.10 1.14 0.49
C PRO A 70 -4.63 1.53 0.51
N ILE A 71 -4.07 1.80 -0.67
CA ILE A 71 -2.72 2.37 -0.82
C ILE A 71 -2.63 3.69 -0.04
N PRO A 72 -1.59 3.91 0.78
CA PRO A 72 -1.43 5.14 1.51
C PRO A 72 -1.34 6.35 0.57
N PRO A 73 -1.89 7.51 0.94
CA PRO A 73 -1.81 8.71 0.12
C PRO A 73 -0.34 9.07 -0.11
N ARG A 74 -0.02 9.51 -1.33
CA ARG A 74 1.34 9.96 -1.66
C ARG A 74 1.71 11.13 -0.77
N VAL A 75 2.77 10.97 0.02
CA VAL A 75 3.34 12.05 0.81
C VAL A 75 3.92 13.08 -0.16
N ARG A 76 3.39 14.30 -0.13
CA ARG A 76 4.00 15.43 -0.85
C ARG A 76 5.19 15.90 -0.03
N ASN A 77 6.41 15.73 -0.55
CA ASN A 77 7.61 16.25 0.09
C ASN A 77 7.66 17.78 -0.06
N TYR A 78 7.20 18.50 0.96
CA TYR A 78 7.27 19.96 1.00
C TYR A 78 8.70 20.52 1.16
N HIS A 79 9.68 19.67 1.47
CA HIS A 79 11.08 20.09 1.67
C HIS A 79 11.80 20.58 0.41
N ARG A 80 11.33 20.23 -0.81
CA ARG A 80 11.99 20.70 -2.04
C ARG A 80 11.62 22.12 -2.45
N VAL A 81 10.55 22.69 -1.88
CA VAL A 81 10.05 24.02 -2.26
C VAL A 81 10.69 25.14 -1.42
N HIS A 82 11.15 24.84 -0.21
CA HIS A 82 11.72 25.86 0.69
C HIS A 82 13.22 26.13 0.47
N HIS A 83 14.00 25.21 -0.12
CA HIS A 83 15.44 25.44 -0.33
C HIS A 83 15.73 26.39 -1.51
N GLU A 84 14.85 26.43 -2.52
CA GLU A 84 14.97 27.36 -3.67
C GLU A 84 14.52 28.79 -3.32
N LEU A 85 13.63 28.95 -2.33
CA LEU A 85 13.07 30.26 -1.94
C LEU A 85 13.81 30.93 -0.78
N ILE A 86 14.65 30.22 -0.03
CA ILE A 86 15.36 30.78 1.14
C ILE A 86 16.82 31.14 0.83
N TYR A 87 17.46 30.47 -0.14
CA TYR A 87 18.87 30.74 -0.52
C TYR A 87 19.04 31.65 -1.75
N GLY A 88 17.96 31.95 -2.49
CA GLY A 88 18.03 32.81 -3.69
C GLY A 88 18.07 34.31 -3.43
N ASP A 89 17.59 34.76 -2.26
CA ASP A 89 17.36 36.19 -1.97
C ASP A 89 18.45 36.83 -1.06
N TRP A 90 19.51 36.10 -0.70
CA TRP A 90 20.55 36.59 0.24
C TRP A 90 21.93 36.83 -0.37
N ILE A 91 22.08 36.83 -1.70
CA ILE A 91 23.34 37.21 -2.37
C ILE A 91 23.08 38.31 -3.40
N SER A 92 22.55 39.44 -2.93
CA SER A 92 22.53 40.68 -3.70
C SER A 92 22.51 41.92 -2.81
N GLU A 93 23.26 41.92 -1.70
CA GLU A 93 23.64 43.15 -0.98
C GLU A 93 24.69 42.83 0.10
N SER A 94 25.98 43.12 -0.20
CA SER A 94 27.09 43.58 0.69
C SER A 94 28.45 43.11 0.18
#